data_AF-A0A1H7HIU4-F1
#
_entry.id   AF-A0A1H7HIU4-F1
#
_cell.length_a   1.000
_cell.length_b   1.000
_cell.length_c   1.000
_cell.angle_alpha   90.00
_cell.angle_beta   90.00
_cell.angle_gamma   90.00
#
_symmetry.space_group_name_H-M   'P 1'
#
loop_
_entity.id
_entity.type
_entity.pdbx_description
1 polymer ?
#
loop_
_entity_poly.entity_id
_entity_poly.type
_entity_poly.pdbx_seq_one_letter_code
_entity_poly.pdbx_strand_id
1 'polypeptide(L)'
;MIDTDLPTAPGVSALTRGFAACLASVTEVPVAGLPLPSGDLSSAVGALRTWLAGRDSGLVPVADPTRFQWPGWWIAVVRTPDTEVATVAFGTPPGIVLSPQDPALLGRATVELTITAAYAVASLDPVLRSVAATPDLHGTVEALAIAPAAEVEMQMLEVARAVAGRGLEGDRYAARAGTFTPRGDTRPGYDLTLMAAEVLDELTAAGVAVDFAATRRNVLTRGIDVNALVGRRFRIGDVLCEGFRLCEPCVHLDRLSGPGLLRPLIHKGGLRADVLTDGEIRSGALIEPA
;
A
#
# COMPACT_ATOMS: atom_id res chain seq x y z
N MET A 1 3.14 10.84 12.47
CA MET A 1 4.31 11.20 11.65
C MET A 1 5.37 10.15 11.92
N ILE A 2 5.61 9.26 10.96
CA ILE A 2 6.54 8.13 11.14
C ILE A 2 7.94 8.65 10.81
N ASP A 3 8.82 8.58 11.79
CA ASP A 3 10.19 9.08 11.71
C ASP A 3 10.97 8.32 10.63
N THR A 4 11.47 9.06 9.63
CA THR A 4 12.34 8.52 8.57
C THR A 4 13.79 8.82 8.82
N ASP A 5 14.08 9.61 9.84
CA ASP A 5 15.40 10.11 10.10
C ASP A 5 16.23 9.05 10.81
N LEU A 6 17.51 9.01 10.47
CA LEU A 6 18.45 8.14 11.15
C LEU A 6 18.59 8.62 12.60
N PRO A 7 18.31 7.77 13.61
CA PRO A 7 18.44 8.18 14.99
C PRO A 7 19.89 8.58 15.27
N THR A 8 20.09 9.65 16.06
CA THR A 8 21.43 10.05 16.51
C THR A 8 21.75 9.30 17.80
N ALA A 9 22.55 8.23 17.69
CA ALA A 9 22.94 7.39 18.83
C ALA A 9 24.46 7.10 18.81
N PRO A 10 25.26 7.76 19.66
CA PRO A 10 26.69 7.52 19.76
C PRO A 10 27.00 6.06 20.15
N GLY A 11 27.99 5.43 19.49
CA GLY A 11 28.39 4.04 19.78
C GLY A 11 27.48 2.95 19.20
N VAL A 12 26.46 3.33 18.42
CA VAL A 12 25.59 2.40 17.68
C VAL A 12 26.00 2.41 16.21
N SER A 13 26.14 1.22 15.58
CA SER A 13 26.56 1.14 14.17
C SER A 13 25.56 1.81 13.21
N ALA A 14 26.04 2.31 12.06
CA ALA A 14 25.16 2.96 11.07
C ALA A 14 24.04 2.02 10.57
N LEU A 15 24.38 0.75 10.34
CA LEU A 15 23.42 -0.29 9.98
C LEU A 15 22.36 -0.50 11.08
N THR A 16 22.76 -0.55 12.35
CA THR A 16 21.82 -0.69 13.47
C THR A 16 20.85 0.49 13.54
N ARG A 17 21.33 1.72 13.31
CA ARG A 17 20.49 2.93 13.29
C ARG A 17 19.50 2.93 12.13
N GLY A 18 19.94 2.52 10.93
CA GLY A 18 19.05 2.35 9.79
C GLY A 18 18.03 1.23 10.00
N PHE A 19 18.44 0.12 10.61
CA PHE A 19 17.53 -0.98 10.94
C PHE A 19 16.46 -0.54 11.92
N ALA A 20 16.81 0.25 12.93
CA ALA A 20 15.86 0.81 13.87
C ALA A 20 14.88 1.79 13.20
N ALA A 21 15.34 2.65 12.28
CA ALA A 21 14.45 3.51 11.49
C ALA A 21 13.47 2.67 10.63
N CYS A 22 13.96 1.58 10.02
CA CYS A 22 13.11 0.64 9.29
C CYS A 22 12.09 -0.04 10.21
N LEU A 23 12.51 -0.53 11.37
CA LEU A 23 11.63 -1.20 12.33
C LEU A 23 10.58 -0.24 12.89
N ALA A 24 11.00 0.98 13.26
CA ALA A 24 10.12 2.07 13.69
C ALA A 24 9.01 2.31 12.66
N SER A 25 9.39 2.34 11.38
CA SER A 25 8.42 2.45 10.29
C SER A 25 7.48 1.26 10.18
N VAL A 26 7.99 0.03 10.28
CA VAL A 26 7.18 -1.18 10.14
C VAL A 26 6.20 -1.33 11.30
N THR A 27 6.58 -0.90 12.50
CA THR A 27 5.74 -0.98 13.71
C THR A 27 4.92 0.28 13.96
N GLU A 28 5.09 1.33 13.14
CA GLU A 28 4.51 2.66 13.36
C GLU A 28 4.80 3.25 14.75
N VAL A 29 5.98 2.96 15.30
CA VAL A 29 6.43 3.47 16.60
C VAL A 29 7.55 4.50 16.36
N PRO A 30 7.57 5.65 17.06
CA PRO A 30 8.68 6.60 16.94
C PRO A 30 10.03 5.94 17.22
N VAL A 31 11.07 6.27 16.44
CA VAL A 31 12.39 5.62 16.56
C VAL A 31 13.00 5.81 17.96
N ALA A 32 12.72 6.94 18.62
CA ALA A 32 13.13 7.22 20.00
C ALA A 32 12.53 6.24 21.04
N GLY A 33 11.47 5.51 20.70
CA GLY A 33 10.85 4.49 21.54
C GLY A 33 11.45 3.09 21.41
N LEU A 34 12.38 2.88 20.45
CA LEU A 34 13.06 1.60 20.25
C LEU A 34 14.31 1.47 21.12
N PRO A 35 14.63 0.27 21.63
CA PRO A 35 15.91 0.04 22.29
C PRO A 35 17.03 0.02 21.25
N LEU A 36 18.01 0.89 21.46
CA LEU A 36 19.20 1.03 20.62
C LEU A 36 20.45 0.72 21.44
N PRO A 37 20.74 -0.57 21.72
CA PRO A 37 21.96 -0.92 22.43
C PRO A 37 23.19 -0.59 21.59
N SER A 38 24.27 -0.18 22.24
CA SER A 38 25.57 0.03 21.60
C SER A 38 26.06 -1.28 20.94
N GLY A 39 26.76 -1.16 19.82
CA GLY A 39 27.29 -2.31 19.07
C GLY A 39 26.69 -2.49 17.67
N ASP A 40 26.78 -3.73 17.17
CA ASP A 40 26.39 -4.12 15.82
C ASP A 40 24.93 -4.62 15.74
N LEU A 41 24.47 -4.89 14.52
CA LEU A 41 23.09 -5.32 14.27
C LEU A 41 22.81 -6.67 14.94
N SER A 42 23.74 -7.62 14.90
CA SER A 42 23.58 -8.94 15.54
C SER A 42 23.27 -8.82 17.03
N SER A 43 23.97 -7.92 17.73
CA SER A 43 23.76 -7.66 19.15
C SER A 43 22.42 -6.94 19.41
N ALA A 44 22.05 -6.00 18.54
CA ALA A 44 20.82 -5.22 18.66
C ALA A 44 19.54 -6.03 18.38
N VAL A 45 19.59 -6.98 17.44
CA VAL A 45 18.43 -7.83 17.07
C VAL A 45 17.86 -8.57 18.29
N GLY A 46 18.72 -9.01 19.22
CA GLY A 46 18.27 -9.64 20.47
C GLY A 46 17.42 -8.71 21.34
N ALA A 47 17.86 -7.47 21.55
CA ALA A 47 17.12 -6.47 22.32
C ALA A 47 15.80 -6.08 21.63
N LEU A 48 15.82 -5.91 20.30
CA LEU A 48 14.63 -5.59 19.51
C LEU A 48 13.59 -6.72 19.56
N ARG A 49 14.02 -7.98 19.50
CA ARG A 49 13.13 -9.14 19.66
C ARG A 49 12.44 -9.15 21.01
N THR A 50 13.18 -8.92 22.10
CA THR A 50 12.61 -8.85 23.45
C THR A 50 11.60 -7.70 23.57
N TRP A 51 11.89 -6.55 22.97
CA TRP A 51 11.00 -5.39 22.99
C TRP A 51 9.72 -5.60 22.17
N LEU A 52 9.81 -6.29 21.02
CA LEU A 52 8.66 -6.68 20.21
C LEU A 52 7.81 -7.73 20.91
N ALA A 53 8.43 -8.67 21.63
CA ALA A 53 7.71 -9.72 22.36
C ALA A 53 6.79 -9.14 23.45
N GLY A 54 7.19 -8.03 24.07
CA GLY A 54 6.33 -7.26 24.99
C GLY A 54 5.18 -6.49 24.31
N ARG A 55 5.03 -6.61 22.98
CA ARG A 55 4.02 -5.96 22.13
C ARG A 55 3.35 -6.97 21.20
N ASP A 56 3.29 -8.23 21.63
CA ASP A 56 2.66 -9.33 20.90
C ASP A 56 3.17 -9.50 19.46
N SER A 57 4.42 -9.10 19.20
CA SER A 57 5.06 -9.18 17.89
C SER A 57 6.43 -9.88 17.96
N GLY A 58 6.87 -10.43 16.83
CA GLY A 58 8.16 -11.10 16.68
C GLY A 58 8.91 -10.60 15.46
N LEU A 59 10.25 -10.56 15.57
CA LEU A 59 11.16 -10.29 14.45
C LEU A 59 11.67 -11.61 13.87
N VAL A 60 11.04 -12.05 12.79
CA VAL A 60 11.22 -13.36 12.17
C VAL A 60 12.24 -13.28 11.05
N PRO A 61 13.37 -14.01 11.11
CA PRO A 61 14.35 -14.01 10.03
C PRO A 61 13.80 -14.73 8.79
N VAL A 62 14.08 -14.17 7.62
CA VAL A 62 13.71 -14.75 6.32
C VAL A 62 14.87 -15.58 5.80
N ALA A 63 14.63 -16.87 5.54
CA ALA A 63 15.68 -17.82 5.15
C ALA A 63 16.24 -17.58 3.74
N ASP A 64 15.37 -17.24 2.78
CA ASP A 64 15.75 -16.92 1.40
C ASP A 64 15.13 -15.59 0.97
N PRO A 65 15.82 -14.45 1.23
CA PRO A 65 15.30 -13.14 0.89
C PRO A 65 15.08 -12.91 -0.60
N THR A 66 15.81 -13.64 -1.47
CA THR A 66 15.74 -13.47 -2.93
C THR A 66 14.45 -14.04 -3.52
N ARG A 67 13.90 -15.08 -2.89
CA ARG A 67 12.64 -15.71 -3.28
C ARG A 67 11.46 -15.30 -2.40
N PHE A 68 11.72 -14.54 -1.34
CA PHE A 68 10.68 -14.13 -0.41
C PHE A 68 9.71 -13.14 -1.07
N GLN A 69 8.45 -13.52 -1.17
CA GLN A 69 7.36 -12.67 -1.63
C GLN A 69 6.32 -12.58 -0.53
N TRP A 70 6.07 -11.36 -0.07
CA TRP A 70 5.16 -11.10 1.03
C TRP A 70 4.43 -9.77 0.76
N PRO A 71 3.09 -9.74 0.76
CA PRO A 71 2.31 -8.54 0.44
C PRO A 71 2.26 -7.51 1.59
N GLY A 72 3.04 -7.72 2.67
CA GLY A 72 3.24 -6.78 3.76
C GLY A 72 4.68 -6.28 3.87
N TRP A 73 5.01 -5.62 4.97
CA TRP A 73 6.33 -5.05 5.21
C TRP A 73 7.35 -6.09 5.65
N TRP A 74 8.57 -5.93 5.16
CA TRP A 74 9.74 -6.64 5.69
C TRP A 74 10.99 -5.79 5.54
N ILE A 75 11.95 -6.01 6.43
CA ILE A 75 13.21 -5.26 6.47
C ILE A 75 14.26 -6.09 5.74
N ALA A 76 14.94 -5.49 4.77
CA ALA A 76 16.06 -6.09 4.03
C ALA A 76 17.36 -5.35 4.35
N VAL A 77 18.40 -6.10 4.68
CA VAL A 77 19.78 -5.61 4.76
C VAL A 77 20.41 -5.80 3.39
N VAL A 78 20.68 -4.70 2.70
CA VAL A 78 21.21 -4.66 1.34
C VAL A 78 22.70 -4.33 1.41
N ARG A 79 23.51 -5.12 0.73
CA ARG A 79 24.93 -4.84 0.52
C ARG A 79 25.09 -3.86 -0.63
N THR A 80 25.64 -2.70 -0.32
CA THR A 80 26.13 -1.72 -1.30
C THR A 80 27.64 -1.88 -1.48
N PRO A 81 28.28 -1.21 -2.46
CA PRO A 81 29.73 -1.29 -2.64
C PRO A 81 30.53 -0.86 -1.39
N ASP A 82 30.01 0.10 -0.64
CA ASP A 82 30.74 0.73 0.48
C ASP A 82 30.36 0.15 1.84
N THR A 83 29.14 -0.39 2.01
CA THR A 83 28.62 -0.82 3.31
C THR A 83 27.39 -1.72 3.20
N GLU A 84 26.79 -2.06 4.33
CA GLU A 84 25.44 -2.61 4.39
C GLU A 84 24.46 -1.58 4.91
N VAL A 85 23.27 -1.55 4.32
CA VAL A 85 22.18 -0.64 4.66
C VAL A 85 20.89 -1.40 4.91
N ALA A 86 20.11 -0.95 5.87
CA ALA A 86 18.77 -1.46 6.12
C ALA A 86 17.74 -0.70 5.29
N THR A 87 16.78 -1.44 4.74
CA THR A 87 15.71 -0.94 3.88
C THR A 87 14.41 -1.62 4.25
N VAL A 88 13.27 -1.01 3.92
CA VAL A 88 11.96 -1.66 3.97
C VAL A 88 11.54 -2.03 2.56
N ALA A 89 11.15 -3.28 2.37
CA ALA A 89 10.57 -3.80 1.15
C ALA A 89 9.07 -4.09 1.35
N PHE A 90 8.30 -3.95 0.27
CA PHE A 90 6.86 -4.18 0.26
C PHE A 90 6.40 -4.63 -1.14
N GLY A 91 5.30 -5.39 -1.17
CA GLY A 91 4.58 -5.74 -2.39
C GLY A 91 4.97 -7.08 -3.00
N THR A 92 4.30 -7.43 -4.11
CA THR A 92 4.52 -8.69 -4.85
C THR A 92 4.45 -8.42 -6.35
N PRO A 93 5.60 -8.37 -7.08
CA PRO A 93 6.97 -8.57 -6.59
C PRO A 93 7.46 -7.42 -5.67
N PRO A 94 8.32 -7.69 -4.68
CA PRO A 94 8.70 -6.68 -3.70
C PRO A 94 9.71 -5.66 -4.24
N GLY A 95 9.47 -4.39 -3.92
CA GLY A 95 10.39 -3.27 -4.16
C GLY A 95 10.73 -2.52 -2.87
N ILE A 96 11.83 -1.77 -2.88
CA ILE A 96 12.24 -0.95 -1.74
C ILE A 96 11.34 0.28 -1.63
N VAL A 97 10.77 0.49 -0.46
CA VAL A 97 9.82 1.58 -0.15
C VAL A 97 10.34 2.51 0.96
N LEU A 98 11.42 2.14 1.63
CA LEU A 98 12.18 2.99 2.55
C LEU A 98 13.66 2.59 2.52
N SER A 99 14.56 3.56 2.45
CA SER A 99 16.01 3.35 2.55
C SER A 99 16.65 4.55 3.27
N PRO A 100 16.70 4.54 4.62
CA PRO A 100 17.13 5.71 5.39
C PRO A 100 18.61 6.07 5.21
N GLN A 101 19.44 5.08 4.88
CA GLN A 101 20.88 5.25 4.74
C GLN A 101 21.32 5.53 3.30
N ASP A 102 20.55 5.07 2.31
CA ASP A 102 20.87 5.21 0.89
C ASP A 102 19.59 5.43 0.07
N PRO A 103 19.16 6.69 -0.12
CA PRO A 103 17.96 7.01 -0.89
C PRO A 103 17.95 6.49 -2.34
N ALA A 104 19.13 6.20 -2.93
CA ALA A 104 19.20 5.70 -4.31
C ALA A 104 18.62 4.28 -4.47
N LEU A 105 18.41 3.56 -3.37
CA LEU A 105 17.75 2.25 -3.39
C LEU A 105 16.22 2.33 -3.47
N LEU A 106 15.61 3.50 -3.23
CA LEU A 106 14.15 3.65 -3.29
C LEU A 106 13.60 3.27 -4.66
N GLY A 107 12.53 2.47 -4.66
CA GLY A 107 11.86 1.99 -5.88
C GLY A 107 12.58 0.86 -6.62
N ARG A 108 13.77 0.43 -6.18
CA ARG A 108 14.49 -0.71 -6.78
C ARG A 108 13.79 -2.03 -6.45
N ALA A 109 13.76 -2.93 -7.43
CA ALA A 109 13.22 -4.27 -7.21
C ALA A 109 14.20 -5.10 -6.36
N THR A 110 13.68 -5.82 -5.36
CA THR A 110 14.51 -6.62 -4.44
C THR A 110 15.32 -7.72 -5.13
N VAL A 111 14.82 -8.23 -6.26
CA VAL A 111 15.51 -9.23 -7.11
C VAL A 111 16.78 -8.70 -7.78
N GLU A 112 16.97 -7.38 -7.85
CA GLU A 112 18.16 -6.73 -8.40
C GLU A 112 19.23 -6.44 -7.32
N LEU A 113 18.92 -6.69 -6.05
CA LEU A 113 19.74 -6.27 -4.92
C LEU A 113 20.43 -7.47 -4.26
N THR A 114 21.62 -7.22 -3.71
CA THR A 114 22.33 -8.22 -2.90
C THR A 114 21.85 -8.12 -1.45
N ILE A 115 20.85 -8.92 -1.08
CA ILE A 115 20.28 -8.94 0.28
C ILE A 115 21.04 -9.95 1.13
N THR A 116 21.68 -9.50 2.21
CA THR A 116 22.48 -10.36 3.12
C THR A 116 21.73 -10.84 4.33
N ALA A 117 20.67 -10.13 4.74
CA ALA A 117 19.73 -10.57 5.77
C ALA A 117 18.35 -9.96 5.50
N ALA A 118 17.29 -10.63 5.97
CA ALA A 118 15.96 -10.06 5.95
C ALA A 118 15.12 -10.53 7.14
N TYR A 119 14.17 -9.69 7.53
CA TYR A 119 13.33 -9.90 8.69
C TYR A 119 11.90 -9.43 8.43
N ALA A 120 10.92 -10.27 8.75
CA ALA A 120 9.51 -9.87 8.81
C ALA A 120 9.13 -9.57 10.26
N VAL A 121 8.28 -8.57 10.47
CA VAL A 121 7.62 -8.37 11.76
C VAL A 121 6.25 -9.05 11.68
N ALA A 122 6.00 -9.98 12.59
CA ALA A 122 4.78 -10.77 12.59
C ALA A 122 4.15 -10.81 13.99
N SER A 123 2.82 -10.92 14.06
CA SER A 123 2.11 -11.14 15.33
C SER A 123 2.53 -12.47 15.98
N LEU A 124 2.71 -12.48 17.31
CA LEU A 124 2.90 -13.71 18.10
C LEU A 124 1.62 -14.52 18.26
N ASP A 125 0.48 -13.85 18.12
CA ASP A 125 -0.85 -14.46 18.01
C ASP A 125 -1.27 -14.40 16.54
N PRO A 126 -0.95 -15.43 15.72
CA PRO A 126 -1.26 -15.43 14.29
C PRO A 126 -2.74 -15.65 14.02
N VAL A 127 -3.58 -15.72 15.06
CA VAL A 127 -5.04 -15.71 14.89
C VAL A 127 -5.38 -14.48 14.07
N LEU A 128 -5.86 -14.72 12.86
CA LEU A 128 -6.43 -13.70 11.99
C LEU A 128 -7.66 -13.15 12.72
N ARG A 129 -7.45 -12.13 13.57
CA ARG A 129 -8.54 -11.46 14.26
C ARG A 129 -9.49 -10.95 13.18
N SER A 130 -10.75 -11.33 13.23
CA SER A 130 -11.77 -10.57 12.51
C SER A 130 -11.70 -9.15 13.09
N VAL A 131 -11.44 -8.15 12.24
CA VAL A 131 -11.40 -6.75 12.65
C VAL A 131 -12.69 -6.46 13.46
N ALA A 132 -12.52 -6.09 14.72
CA ALA A 132 -13.59 -6.04 15.72
C ALA A 132 -14.39 -4.71 15.72
N ALA A 133 -14.30 -3.93 14.65
CA ALA A 133 -15.27 -2.89 14.34
C ALA A 133 -16.16 -3.44 13.23
N THR A 134 -17.49 -3.39 13.39
CA THR A 134 -18.39 -3.57 12.25
C THR A 134 -18.03 -2.45 11.27
N PRO A 135 -17.42 -2.76 10.12
CA PRO A 135 -17.05 -1.71 9.18
C PRO A 135 -18.31 -1.01 8.72
N ASP A 136 -18.27 0.33 8.59
CA ASP A 136 -19.36 1.02 7.91
C ASP A 136 -19.27 0.68 6.44
N LEU A 137 -20.28 -0.04 5.94
CA LEU A 137 -20.37 -0.46 4.54
C LEU A 137 -21.33 0.44 3.76
N HIS A 138 -21.83 1.51 4.37
CA HIS A 138 -22.64 2.52 3.73
C HIS A 138 -21.82 3.77 3.47
N GLY A 139 -22.02 4.39 2.32
CA GLY A 139 -21.35 5.64 1.99
C GLY A 139 -21.91 6.27 0.74
N THR A 140 -21.15 7.22 0.19
CA THR A 140 -21.52 7.89 -1.06
C THR A 140 -20.34 7.96 -2.01
N VAL A 141 -20.66 8.06 -3.30
CA VAL A 141 -19.71 8.50 -4.31
C VAL A 141 -19.49 10.00 -4.14
N GLU A 142 -18.28 10.41 -3.83
CA GLU A 142 -17.94 11.82 -3.75
C GLU A 142 -17.50 12.37 -5.12
N ALA A 143 -16.73 11.58 -5.87
CA ALA A 143 -16.24 11.98 -7.17
C ALA A 143 -15.98 10.78 -8.07
N LEU A 144 -15.99 11.03 -9.38
CA LEU A 144 -15.69 10.03 -10.40
C LEU A 144 -14.59 10.53 -11.32
N ALA A 145 -13.74 9.61 -11.76
CA ALA A 145 -12.73 9.88 -12.75
C ALA A 145 -12.46 8.67 -13.65
N ILE A 146 -12.06 8.92 -14.89
CA ILE A 146 -11.57 7.89 -15.83
C ILE A 146 -10.27 8.34 -16.46
N ALA A 147 -9.48 7.41 -16.99
CA ALA A 147 -8.43 7.79 -17.95
C ALA A 147 -8.71 7.16 -19.30
N PRO A 148 -8.69 7.92 -20.39
CA PRO A 148 -8.98 7.38 -21.73
C PRO A 148 -7.90 6.42 -22.25
N ALA A 149 -6.67 6.49 -21.73
CA ALA A 149 -5.58 5.59 -22.11
C ALA A 149 -4.60 5.35 -20.95
N ALA A 150 -3.68 4.40 -21.12
CA ALA A 150 -2.57 4.20 -20.18
C ALA A 150 -1.74 5.48 -20.01
N GLU A 151 -1.31 5.75 -18.78
CA GLU A 151 -0.45 6.88 -18.40
C GLU A 151 -1.02 8.29 -18.63
N VAL A 152 -2.09 8.44 -19.41
CA VAL A 152 -2.82 9.71 -19.57
C VAL A 152 -3.44 10.15 -18.24
N GLU A 153 -3.57 11.47 -18.07
CA GLU A 153 -4.23 12.12 -16.94
C GLU A 153 -5.68 11.64 -16.77
N MET A 154 -6.13 11.60 -15.53
CA MET A 154 -7.53 11.27 -15.23
C MET A 154 -8.41 12.48 -15.54
N GLN A 155 -9.61 12.21 -16.02
CA GLN A 155 -10.65 13.17 -16.33
C GLN A 155 -11.79 13.00 -15.33
N MET A 156 -12.16 14.09 -14.67
CA MET A 156 -13.27 14.11 -13.73
C MET A 156 -14.60 14.01 -14.47
N LEU A 157 -15.53 13.27 -13.88
CA LEU A 157 -16.87 13.04 -14.42
C LEU A 157 -17.92 13.29 -13.33
N GLU A 158 -19.10 13.73 -13.74
CA GLU A 158 -20.31 13.73 -12.90
C GLU A 158 -21.05 12.38 -12.96
N VAL A 159 -20.93 11.70 -14.10
CA VAL A 159 -21.63 10.44 -14.40
C VAL A 159 -20.70 9.53 -15.19
N ALA A 160 -20.64 8.25 -14.83
CA ALA A 160 -19.92 7.22 -15.56
C ALA A 160 -20.84 6.03 -15.87
N ARG A 161 -20.81 5.54 -17.11
CA ARG A 161 -21.54 4.34 -17.51
C ARG A 161 -20.72 3.10 -17.19
N ALA A 162 -21.25 2.23 -16.35
CA ALA A 162 -20.65 0.94 -16.01
C ALA A 162 -21.19 -0.16 -16.93
N VAL A 163 -20.29 -1.00 -17.43
CA VAL A 163 -20.61 -2.15 -18.29
C VAL A 163 -20.11 -3.43 -17.62
N ALA A 164 -21.01 -4.41 -17.47
CA ALA A 164 -20.74 -5.66 -16.78
C ALA A 164 -19.55 -6.42 -17.40
N GLY A 165 -18.62 -6.86 -16.55
CA GLY A 165 -17.41 -7.59 -16.94
C GLY A 165 -16.43 -6.79 -17.81
N ARG A 166 -16.59 -5.47 -17.90
CA ARG A 166 -15.77 -4.59 -18.72
C ARG A 166 -15.28 -3.35 -17.96
N GLY A 167 -16.09 -2.79 -17.06
CA GLY A 167 -15.75 -1.57 -16.31
C GLY A 167 -16.43 -0.31 -16.85
N LEU A 168 -15.83 0.84 -16.59
CA LEU A 168 -16.40 2.14 -16.96
C LEU A 168 -16.15 2.47 -18.44
N GLU A 169 -17.20 2.83 -19.17
CA GLU A 169 -17.08 3.28 -20.55
C GLU A 169 -16.13 4.50 -20.66
N GLY A 170 -15.23 4.44 -21.65
CA GLY A 170 -14.19 5.45 -21.83
C GLY A 170 -12.95 5.26 -20.96
N ASP A 171 -12.94 4.35 -19.96
CA ASP A 171 -11.73 4.06 -19.20
C ASP A 171 -10.79 3.10 -19.93
N ARG A 172 -9.48 3.31 -19.75
CA ARG A 172 -8.39 2.49 -20.28
C ARG A 172 -8.55 1.00 -19.99
N TYR A 173 -9.08 0.61 -18.82
CA TYR A 173 -9.26 -0.80 -18.49
C TYR A 173 -10.46 -1.42 -19.22
N ALA A 174 -11.53 -0.65 -19.45
CA ALA A 174 -12.65 -1.06 -20.30
C ALA A 174 -12.28 -1.18 -21.79
N ALA A 175 -11.24 -0.47 -22.22
CA ALA A 175 -10.62 -0.61 -23.54
C ALA A 175 -9.51 -1.67 -23.60
N ARG A 176 -9.21 -2.38 -22.49
CA ARG A 176 -8.06 -3.30 -22.38
C ARG A 176 -6.71 -2.66 -22.76
N ALA A 177 -6.60 -1.36 -22.52
CA ALA A 177 -5.45 -0.53 -22.85
C ALA A 177 -4.74 0.02 -21.59
N GLY A 178 -5.10 -0.44 -20.38
CA GLY A 178 -4.45 -0.03 -19.15
C GLY A 178 -3.09 -0.72 -18.93
N THR A 179 -2.18 -0.07 -18.20
CA THR A 179 -0.82 -0.56 -17.92
C THR A 179 -0.78 -1.99 -17.36
N PHE A 180 -1.76 -2.35 -16.52
CA PHE A 180 -1.83 -3.67 -15.88
C PHE A 180 -2.82 -4.64 -16.53
N THR A 181 -3.30 -4.34 -17.74
CA THR A 181 -4.23 -5.22 -18.46
C THR A 181 -3.60 -6.61 -18.63
N PRO A 182 -4.28 -7.69 -18.21
CA PRO A 182 -3.79 -9.04 -18.45
C PRO A 182 -3.59 -9.31 -19.96
N ARG A 183 -2.50 -9.99 -20.32
CA ARG A 183 -2.21 -10.37 -21.72
C ARG A 183 -3.07 -11.54 -22.25
N GLY A 184 -3.95 -12.09 -21.42
CA GLY A 184 -4.81 -13.24 -21.73
C GLY A 184 -6.25 -12.97 -21.28
N ASP A 185 -6.91 -13.99 -20.73
CA ASP A 185 -8.28 -13.84 -20.23
C ASP A 185 -8.41 -12.76 -19.15
N THR A 186 -9.59 -12.14 -19.09
CA THR A 186 -9.93 -11.13 -18.09
C THR A 186 -9.78 -11.75 -16.71
N ARG A 187 -8.87 -11.19 -15.91
CA ARG A 187 -8.73 -11.56 -14.50
C ARG A 187 -9.70 -10.70 -13.68
N PRO A 188 -10.24 -11.21 -12.57
CA PRO A 188 -11.09 -10.43 -11.69
C PRO A 188 -10.33 -9.28 -11.00
N GLY A 189 -11.07 -8.24 -10.63
CA GLY A 189 -10.61 -7.02 -9.97
C GLY A 189 -9.98 -5.98 -10.90
N TYR A 190 -10.48 -5.85 -12.13
CA TYR A 190 -9.94 -4.90 -13.12
C TYR A 190 -10.98 -3.92 -13.69
N ASP A 191 -12.27 -4.14 -13.46
CA ASP A 191 -13.32 -3.31 -14.05
C ASP A 191 -13.45 -1.95 -13.36
N LEU A 192 -13.24 -1.90 -12.04
CA LEU A 192 -13.46 -0.71 -11.23
C LEU A 192 -12.43 -0.57 -10.11
N THR A 193 -12.06 0.67 -9.82
CA THR A 193 -11.19 0.99 -8.67
C THR A 193 -11.81 2.08 -7.80
N LEU A 194 -11.78 1.88 -6.48
CA LEU A 194 -12.37 2.79 -5.50
C LEU A 194 -11.31 3.23 -4.49
N MET A 195 -11.47 4.39 -3.89
CA MET A 195 -10.64 4.91 -2.80
C MET A 195 -11.48 5.76 -1.83
N ALA A 196 -11.15 5.68 -0.54
CA ALA A 196 -11.79 6.48 0.49
C ALA A 196 -11.20 7.90 0.52
N ALA A 197 -12.05 8.91 0.55
CA ALA A 197 -11.66 10.33 0.61
C ALA A 197 -11.01 10.70 1.94
N GLU A 198 -11.34 9.98 3.01
CA GLU A 198 -10.70 10.05 4.31
C GLU A 198 -9.18 9.86 4.21
N VAL A 199 -8.71 9.03 3.27
CA VAL A 199 -7.27 8.85 3.03
C VAL A 199 -6.65 10.13 2.47
N LEU A 200 -7.33 10.83 1.56
CA LEU A 200 -6.83 12.11 1.01
C LEU A 200 -6.84 13.22 2.07
N ASP A 201 -7.86 13.25 2.93
CA ASP A 201 -7.94 14.17 4.05
C ASP A 201 -6.79 13.95 5.05
N GLU A 202 -6.51 12.69 5.40
CA GLU A 202 -5.38 12.32 6.26
C GLU A 202 -4.04 12.76 5.67
N LEU A 203 -3.83 12.54 4.37
CA LEU A 203 -2.60 12.97 3.69
C LEU A 203 -2.46 14.49 3.68
N THR A 204 -3.55 15.20 3.37
CA THR A 204 -3.57 16.66 3.36
C THR A 204 -3.28 17.22 4.75
N ALA A 205 -3.88 16.65 5.80
CA ALA A 205 -3.61 17.02 7.20
C ALA A 205 -2.16 16.73 7.61
N ALA A 206 -1.52 15.73 7.00
CA ALA A 206 -0.11 15.41 7.17
C ALA A 206 0.84 16.28 6.30
N GLY A 207 0.31 17.24 5.55
CA GLY A 207 1.09 18.14 4.69
C GLY A 207 1.38 17.61 3.28
N VAL A 208 0.76 16.50 2.89
CA VAL A 208 0.88 15.88 1.56
C VAL A 208 -0.42 16.10 0.80
N ALA A 209 -0.53 17.20 0.06
CA ALA A 209 -1.71 17.47 -0.76
C ALA A 209 -1.71 16.59 -2.02
N VAL A 210 -2.73 15.75 -2.18
CA VAL A 210 -2.87 14.82 -3.29
C VAL A 210 -4.24 15.01 -3.92
N ASP A 211 -4.28 15.35 -5.20
CA ASP A 211 -5.53 15.40 -5.94
C ASP A 211 -6.06 13.97 -6.17
N PHE A 212 -7.38 13.79 -6.12
CA PHE A 212 -8.02 12.51 -6.39
C PHE A 212 -7.63 11.96 -7.77
N ALA A 213 -7.56 12.81 -8.79
CA ALA A 213 -7.11 12.42 -10.13
C ALA A 213 -5.70 11.81 -10.12
N ALA A 214 -4.81 12.28 -9.23
CA ALA A 214 -3.45 11.76 -9.10
C ALA A 214 -3.41 10.34 -8.48
N THR A 215 -4.47 9.90 -7.80
CA THR A 215 -4.57 8.52 -7.28
C THR A 215 -4.82 7.49 -8.39
N ARG A 216 -5.26 7.96 -9.56
CA ARG A 216 -5.62 7.16 -10.75
C ARG A 216 -6.72 6.12 -10.49
N ARG A 217 -7.56 6.36 -9.47
CA ARG A 217 -8.72 5.54 -9.10
C ARG A 217 -9.99 6.08 -9.77
N ASN A 218 -11.00 5.23 -9.94
CA ASN A 218 -12.20 5.61 -10.68
C ASN A 218 -13.26 6.27 -9.81
N VAL A 219 -13.39 5.82 -8.56
CA VAL A 219 -14.44 6.30 -7.65
C VAL A 219 -13.80 6.76 -6.34
N LEU A 220 -14.05 8.00 -5.97
CA LEU A 220 -13.79 8.51 -4.64
C LEU A 220 -15.04 8.30 -3.78
N THR A 221 -14.88 7.68 -2.63
CA THR A 221 -15.98 7.35 -1.73
C THR A 221 -15.87 8.11 -0.42
N ARG A 222 -16.99 8.38 0.23
CA ARG A 222 -17.05 9.05 1.54
C ARG A 222 -17.90 8.24 2.52
N GLY A 223 -17.46 8.16 3.77
CA GLY A 223 -18.20 7.56 4.88
C GLY A 223 -18.18 6.03 4.93
N ILE A 224 -17.43 5.37 4.04
CA ILE A 224 -17.41 3.91 3.89
C ILE A 224 -16.01 3.34 4.08
N ASP A 225 -15.90 2.21 4.79
CA ASP A 225 -14.69 1.39 4.79
C ASP A 225 -14.59 0.61 3.46
N VAL A 226 -14.02 1.26 2.46
CA VAL A 226 -13.87 0.69 1.11
C VAL A 226 -13.04 -0.59 1.10
N ASN A 227 -12.11 -0.74 2.04
CA ASN A 227 -11.25 -1.93 2.13
C ASN A 227 -12.02 -3.13 2.70
N ALA A 228 -13.00 -2.89 3.56
CA ALA A 228 -13.86 -3.93 4.10
C ALA A 228 -14.81 -4.57 3.07
N LEU A 229 -14.93 -3.98 1.88
CA LEU A 229 -15.68 -4.55 0.74
C LEU A 229 -14.94 -5.67 0.01
N VAL A 230 -13.69 -5.98 0.36
CA VAL A 230 -12.97 -7.14 -0.20
C VAL A 230 -13.76 -8.44 0.08
N GLY A 231 -14.04 -9.19 -0.98
CA GLY A 231 -14.82 -10.43 -0.92
C GLY A 231 -16.33 -10.23 -0.74
N ARG A 232 -16.84 -9.00 -0.89
CA ARG A 232 -18.25 -8.66 -0.72
C ARG A 232 -18.86 -8.10 -2.00
N ARG A 233 -20.17 -8.33 -2.15
CA ARG A 233 -20.98 -7.64 -3.15
C ARG A 233 -21.57 -6.37 -2.55
N PHE A 234 -21.65 -5.33 -3.36
CA PHE A 234 -22.17 -4.04 -2.97
C PHE A 234 -22.76 -3.33 -4.17
N ARG A 235 -23.65 -2.38 -3.93
CA ARG A 235 -24.25 -1.52 -4.96
C ARG A 235 -23.60 -0.15 -4.91
N ILE A 236 -23.40 0.45 -6.08
CA ILE A 236 -23.11 1.88 -6.24
C ILE A 236 -24.25 2.46 -7.07
N GLY A 237 -25.19 3.14 -6.43
CA GLY A 237 -26.49 3.43 -7.04
C GLY A 237 -27.15 2.15 -7.55
N ASP A 238 -27.36 2.06 -8.87
CA ASP A 238 -28.01 0.89 -9.48
C ASP A 238 -27.05 -0.23 -9.91
N VAL A 239 -25.74 0.02 -9.86
CA VAL A 239 -24.70 -0.89 -10.35
C VAL A 239 -24.26 -1.87 -9.27
N LEU A 240 -24.44 -3.17 -9.51
CA LEU A 240 -23.92 -4.22 -8.64
C LEU A 240 -22.43 -4.46 -8.92
N CYS A 241 -21.62 -4.46 -7.88
CA CYS A 241 -20.18 -4.69 -7.92
C CYS A 241 -19.75 -5.81 -6.96
N GLU A 242 -18.57 -6.38 -7.19
CA GLU A 242 -17.94 -7.34 -6.28
C GLU A 242 -16.50 -6.90 -5.97
N GLY A 243 -16.20 -6.68 -4.69
CA GLY A 243 -14.88 -6.30 -4.22
C GLY A 243 -13.94 -7.51 -4.25
N PHE A 244 -12.75 -7.33 -4.83
CA PHE A 244 -11.83 -8.44 -5.06
C PHE A 244 -10.59 -8.38 -4.17
N ARG A 245 -9.85 -7.27 -4.20
CA ARG A 245 -8.62 -7.10 -3.42
C ARG A 245 -8.28 -5.64 -3.20
N LEU A 246 -7.35 -5.38 -2.29
CA LEU A 246 -6.81 -4.04 -2.08
C LEU A 246 -6.07 -3.55 -3.35
N CYS A 247 -6.21 -2.27 -3.63
CA CYS A 247 -5.55 -1.58 -4.73
C CYS A 247 -4.23 -0.96 -4.24
N GLU A 248 -3.33 -1.82 -3.79
CA GLU A 248 -2.04 -1.43 -3.22
C GLU A 248 -1.24 -0.52 -4.19
N PRO A 249 -0.60 0.54 -3.67
CA PRO A 249 0.21 1.42 -4.49
C PRO A 249 1.42 0.66 -5.04
N CYS A 250 1.87 1.06 -6.24
CA CYS A 250 3.02 0.45 -6.89
C CYS A 250 3.97 1.55 -7.38
N VAL A 251 5.21 1.16 -7.69
CA VAL A 251 6.25 2.09 -8.19
C VAL A 251 5.81 2.85 -9.45
N HIS A 252 4.94 2.27 -10.28
CA HIS A 252 4.38 2.95 -11.45
C HIS A 252 3.48 4.14 -11.08
N LEU A 253 2.73 4.05 -9.97
CA LEU A 253 1.91 5.17 -9.45
C LEU A 253 2.81 6.33 -9.00
N ASP A 254 3.86 6.03 -8.22
CA ASP A 254 4.80 7.03 -7.70
C ASP A 254 5.50 7.81 -8.83
N ARG A 255 5.81 7.14 -9.96
CA ARG A 255 6.37 7.79 -11.15
C ARG A 255 5.41 8.75 -11.84
N LEU A 256 4.11 8.43 -11.86
CA LEU A 256 3.10 9.24 -12.56
C LEU A 256 2.58 10.39 -11.69
N SER A 257 2.51 10.19 -10.39
CA SER A 257 1.83 11.10 -9.46
C SER A 257 2.79 11.94 -8.61
N GLY A 258 4.10 11.64 -8.68
CA GLY A 258 5.16 12.33 -7.95
C GLY A 258 5.75 11.46 -6.82
N PRO A 259 7.06 11.60 -6.54
CA PRO A 259 7.75 10.78 -5.56
C PRO A 259 7.21 11.02 -4.14
N GLY A 260 7.00 9.94 -3.39
CA GLY A 260 6.60 9.99 -1.97
C GLY A 260 5.13 9.63 -1.71
N LEU A 261 4.36 9.29 -2.75
CA LEU A 261 2.97 8.86 -2.66
C LEU A 261 2.82 7.39 -2.30
N LEU A 262 3.83 6.58 -2.62
CA LEU A 262 3.76 5.14 -2.44
C LEU A 262 3.55 4.77 -0.97
N ARG A 263 4.41 5.25 -0.07
CA ARG A 263 4.41 4.83 1.33
C ARG A 263 3.17 5.25 2.12
N PRO A 264 2.65 6.49 1.98
CA PRO A 264 1.45 6.90 2.69
C PRO A 264 0.16 6.16 2.25
N LEU A 265 0.16 5.59 1.04
CA LEU A 265 -0.99 4.86 0.49
C LEU A 265 -0.95 3.36 0.74
N ILE A 266 0.09 2.81 1.39
CA ILE A 266 0.15 1.37 1.66
C ILE A 266 -1.02 0.96 2.57
N HIS A 267 -1.74 -0.09 2.19
CA HIS A 267 -3.00 -0.54 2.78
C HIS A 267 -4.16 0.49 2.75
N LYS A 268 -3.93 1.66 2.17
CA LYS A 268 -4.90 2.75 2.02
C LYS A 268 -5.17 3.10 0.55
N GLY A 269 -4.64 2.31 -0.38
CA GLY A 269 -4.76 2.52 -1.83
C GLY A 269 -6.15 2.21 -2.40
N GLY A 270 -7.07 1.71 -1.55
CA GLY A 270 -8.47 1.45 -1.86
C GLY A 270 -8.75 0.04 -2.36
N LEU A 271 -9.81 -0.11 -3.18
CA LEU A 271 -10.35 -1.40 -3.60
C LEU A 271 -10.27 -1.58 -5.12
N ARG A 272 -10.01 -2.82 -5.54
CA ARG A 272 -10.26 -3.32 -6.90
C ARG A 272 -11.53 -4.15 -6.89
N ALA A 273 -12.44 -3.86 -7.81
CA ALA A 273 -13.73 -4.51 -7.91
C ALA A 273 -14.08 -4.86 -9.37
N ASP A 274 -15.03 -5.78 -9.53
CA ASP A 274 -15.65 -6.11 -10.81
C ASP A 274 -17.07 -5.58 -10.90
N VAL A 275 -17.49 -5.20 -12.10
CA VAL A 275 -18.84 -4.71 -12.37
C VAL A 275 -19.70 -5.89 -12.82
N LEU A 276 -20.75 -6.20 -12.06
CA LEU A 276 -21.60 -7.38 -12.31
C LEU A 276 -22.85 -7.05 -13.14
N THR A 277 -23.30 -5.79 -13.15
CA THR A 277 -24.46 -5.34 -13.92
C THR A 277 -24.18 -4.01 -14.61
N ASP A 278 -24.82 -3.80 -15.77
CA ASP A 278 -24.80 -2.51 -16.45
C ASP A 278 -25.53 -1.43 -15.64
N GLY A 279 -25.11 -0.18 -15.79
CA GLY A 279 -25.83 0.96 -15.20
C GLY A 279 -25.03 2.26 -15.25
N GLU A 280 -25.48 3.26 -14.50
CA GLU A 280 -24.79 4.54 -14.34
C GLU A 280 -24.40 4.76 -12.88
N ILE A 281 -23.18 5.23 -12.68
CA ILE A 281 -22.68 5.71 -11.40
C ILE A 281 -22.63 7.23 -11.47
N ARG A 282 -23.12 7.90 -10.43
CA ARG A 282 -23.17 9.37 -10.35
C ARG A 282 -22.49 9.85 -9.08
N SER A 283 -21.92 11.05 -9.11
CA SER A 283 -21.55 11.77 -7.89
C SER A 283 -22.79 11.89 -6.98
N GLY A 284 -22.60 11.64 -5.69
CA GLY A 284 -23.66 11.55 -4.68
C GLY A 284 -24.40 10.22 -4.60
N ALA A 285 -24.13 9.25 -5.49
CA ALA A 285 -24.79 7.94 -5.43
C ALA A 285 -24.47 7.21 -4.13
N LEU A 286 -25.47 6.53 -3.55
CA LEU A 286 -25.29 5.70 -2.36
C LEU A 286 -24.45 4.46 -2.67
N ILE A 287 -23.64 4.06 -1.71
CA ILE A 287 -22.91 2.80 -1.69
C ILE A 287 -23.44 1.99 -0.52
N GLU A 288 -23.81 0.75 -0.76
CA GLU A 288 -24.38 -0.13 0.27
C GLU A 288 -24.12 -1.61 -0.02
N PRO A 289 -24.12 -2.50 1.00
CA PRO A 289 -24.07 -3.94 0.78
C PRO A 289 -25.23 -4.43 -0.09
N ALA A 290 -24.95 -5.42 -0.96
CA ALA A 290 -25.94 -6.02 -1.85
C ALA A 290 -26.63 -7.25 -1.25
#